data_AF-A0A382N5N0-F1
#
_entry.id   AF-A0A382N5N0-F1
#
_cell.length_a   1.000
_cell.length_b   1.000
_cell.length_c   1.000
_cell.angle_alpha   90.00
_cell.angle_beta   90.00
_cell.angle_gamma   90.00
#
_symmetry.space_group_name_H-M   'P 1'
#
loop_
_entity.id
_entity.type
_entity.pdbx_description
1 polymer ?
#
loop_
_entity_poly.entity_id
_entity_poly.type
_entity_poly.pdbx_seq_one_letter_code
_entity_poly.pdbx_strand_id
1 'polypeptide(L)' 'VSHNEIAESLELLEKDWDIEPIIKDFHLGKRDDVSENSIKIGDVVFHIPFLTKIKKFILWKCYWPDCSN' A
#
# COMPACT_ATOMS: atom_id res chain seq x y z
N VAL A 1 5.56 13.57 5.28
CA VAL A 1 4.18 13.66 4.77
C VAL A 1 3.25 13.56 5.95
N SER A 2 2.31 14.49 6.09
CA SER A 2 1.32 14.47 7.17
C SER A 2 0.16 13.53 6.80
N HIS A 3 -0.51 12.93 7.79
CA HIS A 3 -1.69 12.09 7.52
C HIS A 3 -2.81 12.84 6.78
N ASN A 4 -2.89 14.16 6.98
CA ASN A 4 -3.87 15.01 6.29
C ASN A 4 -3.57 15.13 4.79
N GLU A 5 -2.30 15.32 4.41
CA GLU A 5 -1.89 15.38 3.00
C GLU A 5 -2.20 14.07 2.26
N ILE A 6 -2.05 12.92 2.93
CA ILE A 6 -2.39 11.61 2.36
C ILE A 6 -3.91 11.49 2.15
N ALA A 7 -4.71 11.90 3.15
CA ALA A 7 -6.16 11.87 3.06
C ALA A 7 -6.68 12.76 1.91
N GLU A 8 -6.20 14.00 1.82
CA GLU A 8 -6.56 14.93 0.74
C GLU A 8 -6.17 14.38 -0.63
N SER A 9 -4.99 13.77 -0.73
CA SER A 9 -4.51 13.16 -1.98
C SER A 9 -5.41 11.98 -2.41
N LEU A 10 -5.83 11.14 -1.46
CA LEU A 10 -6.75 10.04 -1.73
C LEU A 10 -8.14 10.54 -2.15
N GLU A 11 -8.65 11.58 -1.50
CA GLU A 11 -9.94 12.20 -1.89
C GLU A 11 -9.92 12.78 -3.30
N LEU A 12 -8.78 13.35 -3.73
CA LEU A 12 -8.62 13.83 -5.11
C LEU A 12 -8.58 12.68 -6.11
N LEU A 13 -7.84 11.60 -5.81
CA LEU A 13 -7.73 10.43 -6.68
C LEU A 13 -9.07 9.70 -6.85
N GLU A 14 -9.87 9.60 -5.79
CA GLU A 14 -11.20 8.95 -5.81
C GLU A 14 -12.21 9.60 -6.77
N LYS A 15 -11.94 10.82 -7.24
CA LYS A 15 -12.79 11.48 -8.25
C LYS A 15 -12.75 10.77 -9.59
N ASP A 16 -11.59 10.24 -9.96
CA ASP A 16 -11.32 9.64 -11.26
C ASP A 16 -11.02 8.13 -11.17
N TRP A 17 -10.65 7.63 -9.99
CA TRP A 17 -10.21 6.26 -9.75
C TRP A 17 -11.08 5.57 -8.69
N ASP A 18 -11.52 4.35 -8.98
CA ASP A 18 -12.19 3.49 -7.98
C ASP A 18 -11.14 2.85 -7.07
N ILE A 19 -10.94 3.44 -5.88
CA ILE A 19 -10.00 2.95 -4.88
C ILE A 19 -10.74 2.00 -3.93
N GLU A 20 -10.30 0.74 -3.89
CA GLU A 20 -10.85 -0.23 -2.95
C GLU A 20 -10.72 0.26 -1.48
N PRO A 21 -11.78 0.20 -0.66
CA PRO A 21 -11.75 0.72 0.72
C PRO A 21 -10.62 0.13 1.58
N ILE A 22 -10.26 -1.13 1.37
CA ILE A 22 -9.15 -1.80 2.06
C ILE A 22 -7.82 -1.11 1.77
N ILE A 23 -7.61 -0.66 0.54
CA ILE A 23 -6.40 0.04 0.11
C ILE A 23 -6.37 1.45 0.68
N LYS A 24 -7.52 2.14 0.71
CA LYS A 24 -7.65 3.45 1.35
C LYS A 24 -7.32 3.38 2.84
N ASP A 25 -7.93 2.46 3.57
CA ASP A 25 -7.72 2.28 5.00
C ASP A 25 -6.27 1.91 5.33
N PHE A 26 -5.61 1.13 4.46
CA PHE A 26 -4.20 0.83 4.57
C PHE A 26 -3.33 2.09 4.51
N HIS A 27 -3.52 2.94 3.49
CA HIS A 27 -2.75 4.18 3.33
C HIS A 27 -3.03 5.21 4.43
N LEU A 28 -4.24 5.21 5.00
CA LEU A 28 -4.62 6.07 6.13
C LEU A 28 -4.15 5.53 7.49
N GLY A 29 -3.47 4.39 7.55
CA GLY A 29 -3.01 3.79 8.81
C GLY A 29 -4.14 3.27 9.70
N LYS A 30 -5.35 3.05 9.15
CA LYS A 30 -6.52 2.57 9.89
C LYS A 30 -6.54 1.06 10.07
N ARG A 31 -5.63 0.34 9.41
CA ARG A 31 -5.47 -1.11 9.50
C ARG A 31 -4.55 -1.48 10.65
N ASP A 32 -5.05 -2.31 11.56
CA ASP A 32 -4.32 -2.86 12.71
C ASP A 32 -3.69 -4.23 12.41
N ASP A 33 -3.93 -4.78 11.22
CA ASP A 33 -3.56 -6.14 10.83
C ASP A 33 -2.44 -6.20 9.78
N VAL A 34 -1.74 -5.09 9.59
CA VAL A 34 -0.58 -4.97 8.69
C VAL A 34 0.63 -5.63 9.33
N SER A 35 1.28 -6.52 8.59
CA SER A 35 2.56 -7.11 8.96
C SER A 35 3.60 -6.83 7.89
N GLU A 36 4.85 -6.61 8.32
CA GLU A 36 5.98 -6.55 7.42
C GLU A 36 6.31 -7.95 6.91
N ASN A 37 6.34 -8.12 5.59
CA ASN A 37 6.75 -9.35 4.96
C ASN A 37 7.91 -9.05 4.00
N SER A 38 9.02 -9.77 4.13
CA SER A 38 10.20 -9.54 3.29
C SER A 38 10.50 -10.77 2.45
N ILE A 39 10.67 -10.57 1.14
CA ILE A 39 11.03 -11.63 0.18
C ILE A 39 12.37 -11.25 -0.47
N LYS A 40 13.36 -12.14 -0.39
CA LYS A 40 14.66 -11.96 -1.06
C LYS A 40 14.68 -12.68 -2.41
N ILE A 41 14.99 -11.95 -3.48
CA ILE A 41 15.17 -12.49 -4.84
C ILE A 41 16.54 -12.05 -5.34
N GLY A 42 17.47 -13.01 -5.46
CA GLY A 42 18.88 -12.69 -5.73
C GLY A 42 19.45 -11.79 -4.63
N ASP A 43 19.94 -10.62 -5.03
CA ASP A 43 20.51 -9.62 -4.11
C ASP A 43 19.51 -8.52 -3.69
N VAL A 44 18.25 -8.61 -4.12
CA VAL A 44 17.20 -7.62 -3.82
C VAL A 44 16.26 -8.14 -2.73
N VAL A 45 15.94 -7.29 -1.75
CA VAL A 45 14.95 -7.57 -0.70
C VAL A 45 13.73 -6.70 -0.93
N PHE A 46 12.57 -7.34 -1.09
CA PHE A 46 11.28 -6.69 -1.25
C PHE A 46 10.53 -6.68 0.07
N HIS A 47 10.11 -5.51 0.53
CA HIS A 47 9.23 -5.37 1.69
C HIS A 47 7.79 -5.20 1.17
N ILE A 48 6.97 -6.22 1.35
CA ILE A 48 5.60 -6.27 0.85
C ILE A 48 4.65 -6.32 2.06
N PRO A 49 3.76 -5.34 2.23
CA PRO A 49 2.77 -5.37 3.29
C PRO A 49 1.83 -6.58 3.15
N PHE A 50 1.59 -7.27 4.27
CA PHE A 50 0.67 -8.40 4.34
C PHE A 50 -0.44 -8.15 5.37
N LEU A 51 -1.69 -8.28 4.93
CA LEU A 51 -2.88 -8.13 5.77
C LEU A 51 -3.26 -9.47 6.40
N THR A 52 -2.95 -9.62 7.68
CA THR A 52 -3.05 -10.90 8.40
C THR A 52 -4.49 -11.41 8.56
N LYS A 53 -5.49 -10.54 8.73
CA LYS A 53 -6.89 -10.96 8.92
C LYS A 53 -7.50 -11.55 7.65
N ILE A 54 -7.11 -11.04 6.48
CA ILE A 54 -7.64 -11.49 5.18
C ILE A 54 -6.68 -12.37 4.38
N LYS A 55 -5.47 -12.58 4.90
CA LYS A 55 -4.41 -13.41 4.30
C LYS A 55 -4.06 -12.99 2.86
N LYS A 56 -3.90 -11.69 2.62
CA LYS A 56 -3.55 -11.13 1.30
C LYS A 56 -2.36 -10.18 1.39
N PHE A 57 -1.56 -10.15 0.33
CA PHE A 57 -0.54 -9.14 0.11
C PHE A 57 -1.14 -7.90 -0.52
N ILE A 58 -0.60 -6.73 -0.20
CA ILE A 58 -0.85 -5.49 -0.92
C ILE A 58 0.22 -5.37 -2.00
N LEU A 59 -0.21 -5.34 -3.26
CA LEU A 59 0.66 -5.21 -4.41
C LEU A 59 0.24 -3.98 -5.21
N TRP A 60 1.21 -3.15 -5.57
CA TRP A 60 0.99 -2.07 -6.52
C TRP A 60 1.23 -2.60 -7.93
N LYS A 61 0.42 -2.15 -8.90
CA LYS A 61 0.62 -2.45 -10.33
C LYS A 61 1.77 -1.63 -10.94
N CYS A 62 2.76 -1.23 -10.16
CA CYS A 62 3.94 -0.59 -10.72
C CYS A 62 5.05 -1.61 -10.90
N TYR A 63 5.56 -1.65 -12.12
CA TYR A 63 6.73 -2.42 -12.45
C TYR A 63 7.95 -1.59 -12.02
N TRP A 64 8.84 -2.20 -11.26
CA TRP A 64 10.18 -1.65 -11.08
C TRP A 64 10.81 -1.43 -12.47
N PRO A 65 11.40 -0.26 -12.78
CA PRO A 65 11.86 0.80 -11.88
C PRO A 65 10.93 2.02 -11.73
N ASP A 66 9.69 1.97 -12.25
CA ASP A 66 8.80 3.15 -12.28
C ASP A 66 8.22 3.55 -10.92
N CYS A 67 8.50 2.77 -9.87
CA CYS A 67 8.20 3.06 -8.48
C CYS A 67 9.48 3.09 -7.65
N SER A 68 9.91 4.29 -7.26
CA SER A 68 10.90 4.47 -6.20
C SER A 68 10.19 4.37 -4.85
N ASN A 69 10.72 3.54 -3.94
CA ASN A 69 10.35 3.58 -2.51
C ASN A 69 10.70 4.94 -1.90
#